data_AF-A0A7X7LHJ0-F1
#
_entry.id   AF-A0A7X7LHJ0-F1
#
_cell.length_a   1.000
_cell.length_b   1.000
_cell.length_c   1.000
_cell.angle_alpha   90.00
_cell.angle_beta   90.00
_cell.angle_gamma   90.00
#
_symmetry.space_group_name_H-M   'P 1'
#
loop_
_entity.id
_entity.type
_entity.pdbx_description
1 polymer ?
#
loop_
_entity_poly.entity_id
_entity_poly.type
_entity_poly.pdbx_seq_one_letter_code
_entity_poly.pdbx_strand_id
1 'polypeptide(L)'
;AEIESLRKPEDKVFDKPTFGSVELAEYLKEKTGLKEVVLVGLCTDICVISNAMLIKAYLPEVEVSVIERCCAGVTPDSHKNALEAMKMCQINVV
;
A
#
# COMPACT_ATOMS: atom_id res chain seq x y z
N ALA A 1 3.82 0.93 19.82
CA ALA A 1 4.73 0.37 20.84
C ALA A 1 5.20 -1.04 20.44
N GLU A 2 4.30 -1.96 20.12
CA GLU A 2 4.67 -3.35 19.75
C GLU A 2 5.07 -3.55 18.28
N ILE A 3 4.45 -2.85 17.32
CA ILE A 3 4.86 -2.94 15.90
C ILE A 3 6.22 -2.26 15.68
N GLU A 4 6.44 -1.14 16.37
CA GLU A 4 7.66 -0.34 16.27
C GLU A 4 8.91 -1.14 16.69
N SER A 5 8.79 -2.05 17.66
CA SER A 5 9.92 -2.88 18.10
C SER A 5 10.32 -3.96 17.09
N LEU A 6 9.46 -4.26 16.11
CA LEU A 6 9.77 -5.17 15.01
C LEU A 6 10.55 -4.47 13.89
N ARG A 7 10.63 -3.13 13.89
CA ARG A 7 11.36 -2.37 12.88
C ARG A 7 12.86 -2.60 12.98
N LYS A 8 13.49 -2.91 11.85
CA LYS A 8 14.93 -3.06 11.73
C LYS A 8 15.58 -1.73 11.29
N PRO A 9 16.87 -1.49 11.59
CA PRO A 9 17.57 -0.28 11.18
C PRO A 9 17.57 -0.04 9.65
N GLU A 10 17.53 -1.09 8.85
CA GLU A 10 17.48 -1.04 7.39
C GLU A 10 16.09 -0.72 6.82
N ASP A 11 15.02 -0.85 7.61
CA ASP A 11 13.67 -0.57 7.18
C ASP A 11 13.52 0.93 6.87
N LYS A 12 13.03 1.23 5.66
CA LYS A 12 12.81 2.61 5.23
C LYS A 12 11.51 3.14 5.83
N VAL A 13 11.60 4.32 6.44
CA VAL A 13 10.47 5.08 6.95
C VAL A 13 10.26 6.28 6.05
N PHE A 14 9.02 6.47 5.60
CA PHE A 14 8.61 7.59 4.77
C PHE A 14 7.57 8.40 5.54
N ASP A 15 7.86 9.68 5.76
CA ASP A 15 6.87 10.58 6.33
C ASP A 15 5.79 10.87 5.29
N LYS A 16 4.54 10.59 5.64
CA LYS A 16 3.38 10.84 4.76
C LYS A 16 2.50 11.95 5.35
N PRO A 17 2.70 13.23 4.97
CA PRO A 17 1.84 14.31 5.44
C PRO A 17 0.41 14.22 4.89
N THR A 18 0.17 13.36 3.89
CA THR A 18 -1.14 13.08 3.30
C THR A 18 -1.44 11.57 3.34
N PHE A 19 -2.51 11.11 2.68
CA PHE A 19 -2.91 9.70 2.70
C PHE A 19 -1.95 8.78 1.95
N GLY A 20 -1.54 9.17 0.74
CA GLY A 20 -0.53 8.49 -0.06
C GLY A 20 0.86 9.11 0.12
N SER A 21 1.93 8.31 0.00
CA SER A 21 3.30 8.80 0.04
C SER A 21 3.88 8.89 -1.37
N VAL A 22 4.04 10.11 -1.88
CA VAL A 22 4.74 10.36 -3.16
C VAL A 22 6.20 9.94 -3.06
N GLU A 23 6.85 10.24 -1.92
CA GLU A 23 8.24 9.85 -1.67
C GLU A 23 8.44 8.33 -1.75
N LEU A 24 7.51 7.53 -1.21
CA LEU A 24 7.54 6.07 -1.36
C LEU A 24 7.44 5.65 -2.83
N ALA A 25 6.51 6.23 -3.59
CA ALA A 25 6.32 5.88 -4.99
C ALA A 25 7.55 6.23 -5.85
N GLU A 26 8.18 7.40 -5.61
CA GLU A 26 9.43 7.80 -6.26
C GLU A 26 10.59 6.86 -5.88
N TYR A 27 10.74 6.54 -4.59
CA TYR A 27 11.75 5.58 -4.13
C TYR A 27 11.61 4.21 -4.79
N LEU A 28 10.38 3.71 -4.94
CA LEU A 28 10.11 2.44 -5.60
C LEU A 28 10.43 2.49 -7.09
N LYS A 29 10.14 3.61 -7.76
CA LYS A 29 10.43 3.82 -9.20
C LYS A 29 11.92 3.77 -9.50
N GLU A 30 12.77 4.16 -8.56
CA GLU A 30 14.23 4.06 -8.68
C GLU A 30 14.78 2.64 -8.49
N LYS A 31 13.95 1.66 -8.08
CA LYS A 31 14.37 0.28 -7.88
C LYS A 31 14.42 -0.50 -9.19
N THR A 32 15.60 -0.61 -9.76
CA THR A 32 15.87 -1.48 -10.91
C THR A 32 15.47 -2.92 -10.60
N GLY A 33 14.58 -3.48 -11.43
CA GLY A 33 14.16 -4.88 -11.33
C GLY A 33 13.11 -5.17 -10.24
N LEU A 34 12.49 -4.15 -9.66
CA LEU A 34 11.32 -4.33 -8.78
C LEU A 34 10.20 -5.02 -9.56
N LYS A 35 9.67 -6.11 -8.99
CA LYS A 35 8.61 -6.92 -9.61
C LYS A 35 7.27 -6.80 -8.91
N GLU A 36 7.30 -6.71 -7.59
CA GLU A 36 6.11 -6.76 -6.75
C GLU A 36 6.24 -5.80 -5.58
N VAL A 37 5.12 -5.17 -5.20
CA VAL A 37 4.93 -4.44 -3.95
C VAL A 37 3.72 -5.00 -3.23
N VAL A 38 3.93 -5.46 -2.00
CA VAL A 38 2.87 -5.98 -1.12
C VAL A 38 2.56 -4.95 -0.03
N LEU A 39 1.30 -4.54 0.07
CA LEU A 39 0.82 -3.55 1.01
C LEU A 39 -0.02 -4.19 2.12
N VAL A 40 0.22 -3.72 3.34
CA VAL A 40 -0.55 -4.01 4.55
C VAL A 40 -0.65 -2.75 5.40
N GLY A 41 -1.59 -2.73 6.34
CA GLY A 41 -1.70 -1.65 7.32
C GLY A 41 -3.08 -1.02 7.38
N LEU A 42 -3.14 0.20 7.92
CA LEU A 42 -4.40 0.83 8.31
C LEU A 42 -4.52 2.29 7.81
N CYS A 43 -5.71 2.77 7.45
CA CYS A 43 -6.92 1.99 7.14
C CYS A 43 -7.04 1.68 5.63
N THR A 44 -7.75 0.60 5.29
CA THR A 44 -7.87 0.08 3.92
C THR A 44 -8.43 1.10 2.94
N ASP A 45 -9.45 1.81 3.38
CA ASP A 45 -10.31 2.75 2.66
C ASP A 45 -9.77 4.18 2.61
N ILE A 46 -8.57 4.43 3.16
CA ILE A 46 -7.90 5.73 3.08
C ILE A 46 -6.45 5.55 2.64
N CYS A 47 -5.57 5.10 3.54
CA CYS A 47 -4.13 5.11 3.27
C CYS A 47 -3.69 3.94 2.40
N VAL A 48 -4.23 2.72 2.62
CA VAL A 48 -3.82 1.55 1.83
C VAL A 48 -4.25 1.72 0.38
N ILE A 49 -5.53 2.01 0.11
CA ILE A 49 -6.01 2.28 -1.25
C ILE A 49 -5.27 3.45 -1.91
N SER A 50 -5.04 4.56 -1.19
CA SER A 50 -4.32 5.71 -1.77
C SER A 50 -2.91 5.33 -2.22
N ASN A 51 -2.16 4.58 -1.40
CA ASN A 51 -0.81 4.15 -1.77
C ASN A 51 -0.83 3.08 -2.86
N ALA A 52 -1.77 2.13 -2.83
CA ALA A 52 -1.89 1.10 -3.85
C ALA A 52 -2.14 1.71 -5.24
N MET A 53 -3.09 2.65 -5.32
CA MET A 53 -3.39 3.37 -6.56
C MET A 53 -2.22 4.25 -7.02
N LEU A 54 -1.56 4.94 -6.08
CA LEU A 54 -0.43 5.80 -6.39
C LEU A 54 0.76 4.99 -6.94
N ILE A 55 1.11 3.88 -6.30
CA ILE A 55 2.17 2.98 -6.74
C ILE A 55 1.82 2.40 -8.10
N LYS A 56 0.58 1.96 -8.31
CA LYS A 56 0.12 1.45 -9.60
C LYS A 56 0.20 2.51 -10.71
N ALA A 57 -0.06 3.78 -10.39
CA ALA A 57 0.07 4.87 -11.35
C ALA A 57 1.53 5.20 -11.69
N TYR A 58 2.46 5.11 -10.72
CA TYR A 58 3.88 5.40 -10.92
C TYR A 58 4.64 4.23 -11.57
N LEU A 59 4.21 3.00 -11.29
CA LEU A 59 4.83 1.75 -11.74
C LEU A 59 3.77 0.81 -12.33
N PRO A 60 3.22 1.10 -13.52
CA PRO A 60 2.09 0.35 -14.09
C PRO A 60 2.39 -1.14 -14.31
N GLU A 61 3.64 -1.48 -14.59
CA GLU A 61 4.09 -2.86 -14.86
C GLU A 61 4.44 -3.65 -13.59
N VAL A 62 4.55 -2.98 -12.42
CA VAL A 62 4.84 -3.66 -11.16
C VAL A 62 3.55 -4.27 -10.61
N GLU A 63 3.66 -5.50 -10.12
CA GLU A 63 2.55 -6.16 -9.43
C GLU A 63 2.32 -5.48 -8.07
N VAL A 64 1.07 -5.08 -7.82
CA VAL A 64 0.68 -4.47 -6.54
C VAL A 64 -0.32 -5.40 -5.89
N SER A 65 0.00 -5.84 -4.68
CA SER A 65 -0.81 -6.77 -3.89
C SER A 65 -1.19 -6.14 -2.56
N VAL A 66 -2.39 -6.42 -2.06
CA VAL A 66 -2.86 -6.03 -0.72
C VAL A 66 -3.28 -7.28 0.02
N ILE A 67 -2.72 -7.49 1.23
CA ILE A 67 -3.13 -8.61 2.09
C ILE A 67 -4.34 -8.16 2.93
N GLU A 68 -5.54 -8.59 2.55
CA GLU A 68 -6.81 -8.20 3.15
C GLU A 68 -6.82 -8.48 4.65
N ARG A 69 -6.40 -9.68 5.06
CA ARG A 69 -6.39 -10.10 6.48
C ARG A 69 -5.44 -9.30 7.37
N CYS A 70 -4.54 -8.51 6.77
CA CYS A 70 -3.59 -7.64 7.44
C CYS A 70 -3.97 -6.15 7.29
N CYS A 71 -5.21 -5.87 6.90
CA CYS A 71 -5.76 -4.53 6.76
C CYS A 71 -7.13 -4.44 7.47
N ALA A 72 -7.56 -3.23 7.79
CA ALA A 72 -8.91 -2.94 8.27
C ALA A 72 -9.35 -1.55 7.79
N GLY A 73 -10.59 -1.43 7.34
CA GLY A 73 -11.20 -0.14 7.01
C GLY A 73 -11.83 0.54 8.23
N VAL A 74 -12.35 1.75 8.05
CA VAL A 74 -13.11 2.45 9.09
C VAL A 74 -14.39 1.68 9.46
N THR A 75 -15.03 1.04 8.47
CA THR A 75 -16.14 0.09 8.66
C THR A 75 -15.92 -1.17 7.81
N PRO A 76 -16.61 -2.29 8.09
CA PRO A 76 -16.57 -3.47 7.22
C PRO A 76 -16.98 -3.18 5.78
N ASP A 77 -17.99 -2.33 5.58
CA ASP A 77 -18.48 -1.95 4.26
C ASP A 77 -17.46 -1.08 3.50
N SER A 78 -16.84 -0.10 4.18
CA SER A 78 -15.83 0.76 3.54
C SER A 78 -14.55 -0.02 3.23
N HIS A 79 -14.16 -0.95 4.11
CA HIS A 79 -13.09 -1.92 3.86
C HIS A 79 -13.35 -2.70 2.57
N LYS A 80 -14.52 -3.35 2.45
CA LYS A 80 -14.90 -4.11 1.27
C LYS A 80 -14.93 -3.26 0.01
N ASN A 81 -15.52 -2.07 0.06
CA ASN A 81 -15.59 -1.17 -1.09
C ASN A 81 -14.20 -0.77 -1.59
N ALA A 82 -13.26 -0.50 -0.68
CA ALA A 82 -11.89 -0.17 -1.03
C ALA A 82 -11.16 -1.34 -1.71
N LEU A 83 -11.32 -2.57 -1.20
CA LEU A 83 -10.75 -3.76 -1.82
C LEU A 83 -11.31 -3.99 -3.24
N GLU A 84 -12.62 -3.85 -3.43
CA GLU A 84 -13.25 -4.00 -4.75
C GLU A 84 -12.76 -2.92 -5.73
N ALA A 85 -12.60 -1.67 -5.27
CA ALA A 85 -12.02 -0.61 -6.08
C ALA A 85 -10.58 -0.93 -6.51
N MET A 86 -9.76 -1.48 -5.62
CA MET A 86 -8.40 -1.90 -5.93
C MET A 86 -8.35 -3.02 -6.98
N LYS A 87 -9.22 -4.04 -6.86
CA LYS A 87 -9.32 -5.12 -7.86
C LYS A 87 -9.58 -4.59 -9.27
N MET A 88 -10.45 -3.60 -9.41
CA MET A 88 -10.74 -2.97 -10.71
C MET A 88 -9.52 -2.27 -11.34
N CYS A 89 -8.58 -1.82 -10.51
CA CYS A 89 -7.33 -1.19 -10.94
C CYS A 89 -6.17 -2.19 -11.10
N GLN A 90 -6.46 -3.48 -11.26
CA GLN A 90 -5.46 -4.54 -11.40
C GLN A 90 -4.49 -4.61 -10.20
N ILE A 91 -5.00 -4.30 -9.01
CA ILE A 91 -4.30 -4.55 -7.74
C ILE A 91 -4.83 -5.87 -7.19
N ASN A 92 -3.93 -6.79 -6.89
CA ASN A 92 -4.25 -8.11 -6.36
C ASN A 92 -4.67 -7.99 -4.88
N VAL A 93 -5.75 -8.67 -4.49
CA VAL A 93 -6.22 -8.74 -3.10
C VAL A 93 -6.13 -10.19 -2.63
N VAL A 94 -5.40 -10.44 -1.54
CA VAL A 94 -4.93 -11.76 -1.06
C VAL A 94 -5.15 -11.97 0.46
#